data_AF-A0A970IAP1-F1
#
_entry.id   AF-A0A970IAP1-F1
#
_cell.length_a   1.000
_cell.length_b   1.000
_cell.length_c   1.000
_cell.angle_alpha   90.00
_cell.angle_beta   90.00
_cell.angle_gamma   90.00
#
_symmetry.space_group_name_H-M   'P 1'
#
loop_
_entity.id
_entity.type
_entity.pdbx_description
1 polymer ?
#
loop_
_entity_poly.entity_id
_entity_poly.type
_entity_poly.pdbx_seq_one_letter_code
_entity_poly.pdbx_strand_id
1 'polypeptide(L)'
;MFRRSIQLVFLLAPFLAGCIFEPPEECDNVRIIFHYCPEGTVCQTSEHIEQVHLLVFGQDNRLVQQKVVSLDACGTCGTGLNLAPGRYGLVAVGNAFENTVLDAPGTLEGLRLAHPAYLAGNPITTNDSLYLGRKDIVVPPFEILQDTVNFSSIHLAFKILVRGLHLLTTKASEPPVSIVLEGLFPLYTLQQKASGPPQSYYPAGTYYDSSGIFISRFNIFRGNDPDGIFLGLHDNEGNTLERVNMGQLMRQAGIDPDTVGDVTLPLEIVITGMDITIQVSNWETEELEALLH
;
A
#
# COMPACT_ATOMS: atom_id res chain seq x y z
N MET A 1 -11.62 -51.33 -73.00
CA MET A 1 -12.13 -52.67 -72.66
C MET A 1 -11.76 -52.96 -71.21
N PHE A 2 -12.74 -53.46 -70.46
CA PHE A 2 -12.86 -53.53 -69.01
C PHE A 2 -11.60 -53.91 -68.21
N ARG A 3 -11.40 -53.26 -67.06
CA ARG A 3 -10.56 -53.79 -65.97
C ARG A 3 -11.31 -53.75 -64.63
N ARG A 4 -11.40 -54.97 -64.06
CA ARG A 4 -11.17 -55.33 -62.65
C ARG A 4 -12.32 -55.13 -61.65
N SER A 5 -12.98 -56.26 -61.42
CA SER A 5 -13.23 -56.90 -60.12
C SER A 5 -12.87 -56.07 -58.88
N ILE A 6 -13.89 -55.58 -58.18
CA ILE A 6 -13.77 -54.96 -56.86
C ILE A 6 -13.95 -56.07 -55.82
N GLN A 7 -12.85 -56.44 -55.16
CA GLN A 7 -12.88 -57.21 -53.92
C GLN A 7 -12.96 -56.24 -52.74
N LEU A 8 -13.93 -56.51 -51.87
CA LEU A 8 -14.26 -55.79 -50.65
C LEU A 8 -13.14 -56.01 -49.61
N VAL A 9 -12.49 -54.93 -49.15
CA VAL A 9 -11.55 -54.97 -48.02
C VAL A 9 -12.20 -54.21 -46.87
N PHE A 10 -12.57 -54.94 -45.82
CA PHE A 10 -12.93 -54.38 -44.52
C PHE A 10 -11.65 -53.83 -43.86
N LEU A 11 -11.51 -52.52 -43.82
CA LEU A 11 -10.45 -51.85 -43.06
C LEU A 11 -10.96 -51.62 -41.63
N LEU A 12 -10.43 -52.38 -40.66
CA LEU A 12 -10.59 -52.08 -39.24
C LEU A 12 -9.92 -50.73 -38.95
N ALA A 13 -10.72 -49.73 -38.59
CA ALA A 13 -10.22 -48.49 -38.00
C ALA A 13 -9.86 -48.75 -36.53
N PRO A 14 -8.60 -48.54 -36.11
CA PRO A 14 -8.30 -48.50 -34.69
C PRO A 14 -8.96 -47.26 -34.10
N PHE A 15 -9.69 -47.45 -33.01
CA PHE A 15 -10.12 -46.38 -32.12
C PHE A 15 -8.88 -45.57 -31.74
N LEU A 16 -8.72 -44.40 -32.36
CA LEU A 16 -7.94 -43.34 -31.75
C LEU A 16 -8.71 -43.00 -30.48
N ALA A 17 -8.21 -43.47 -29.35
CA ALA A 17 -8.46 -42.85 -28.07
C ALA A 17 -7.98 -41.41 -28.21
N GLY A 18 -8.89 -40.54 -28.69
CA GLY A 18 -8.74 -39.12 -28.55
C GLY A 18 -8.62 -38.89 -27.06
N CYS A 19 -7.42 -38.50 -26.62
CA CYS A 19 -7.31 -37.76 -25.38
C CYS A 19 -8.32 -36.63 -25.50
N ILE A 20 -9.40 -36.72 -24.72
CA ILE A 20 -10.19 -35.56 -24.38
C ILE A 20 -9.20 -34.68 -23.61
N PHE A 21 -8.53 -33.78 -24.33
CA PHE A 21 -7.79 -32.70 -23.72
C PHE A 21 -8.86 -31.73 -23.22
N GLU A 22 -9.36 -31.98 -22.02
CA GLU A 22 -9.90 -30.90 -21.20
C GLU A 22 -8.80 -29.83 -21.16
N PRO A 23 -9.05 -28.62 -21.69
CA PRO A 23 -8.02 -27.59 -21.65
C PRO A 23 -7.71 -27.34 -20.16
N PRO A 24 -6.47 -27.55 -19.70
CA PRO A 24 -6.13 -27.11 -18.36
C PRO A 24 -6.34 -25.60 -18.32
N GLU A 25 -6.90 -25.11 -17.22
CA GLU A 25 -6.87 -23.70 -16.88
C GLU A 25 -5.43 -23.20 -17.12
N GLU A 26 -5.30 -22.32 -18.10
CA GLU A 26 -4.12 -21.55 -18.56
C GLU A 26 -2.73 -22.08 -18.15
N CYS A 27 -1.94 -22.54 -19.12
CA CYS A 27 -0.53 -22.91 -18.93
C CYS A 27 0.34 -21.71 -18.51
N ASP A 28 0.32 -21.34 -17.24
CA ASP A 28 1.23 -20.35 -16.67
C ASP A 28 2.68 -20.84 -16.79
N ASN A 29 3.48 -20.15 -17.59
CA ASN A 29 4.90 -20.45 -17.78
C ASN A 29 5.81 -19.63 -16.85
N VAL A 30 5.23 -18.75 -16.05
CA VAL A 30 5.92 -17.96 -15.03
C VAL A 30 5.14 -18.01 -13.73
N ARG A 31 5.81 -18.27 -12.61
CA ARG A 31 5.26 -18.23 -11.26
C ARG A 31 6.01 -17.19 -10.44
N ILE A 32 5.30 -16.18 -9.97
CA ILE A 32 5.83 -15.12 -9.11
C ILE A 32 5.38 -15.33 -7.68
N ILE A 33 6.35 -15.42 -6.77
CA ILE A 33 6.12 -15.51 -5.33
C ILE A 33 6.30 -14.12 -4.73
N PHE A 34 5.37 -13.72 -3.86
CA PHE A 34 5.38 -12.45 -3.14
C PHE A 34 5.96 -12.66 -1.74
N HIS A 35 6.99 -11.89 -1.42
CA HIS A 35 7.73 -12.05 -0.17
C HIS A 35 7.89 -10.72 0.54
N TYR A 36 7.52 -10.70 1.83
CA TYR A 36 7.75 -9.56 2.70
C TYR A 36 8.28 -10.02 4.06
N CYS A 37 9.39 -9.40 4.49
CA CYS A 37 10.01 -9.62 5.79
C CYS A 37 10.40 -8.25 6.35
N PRO A 38 9.63 -7.69 7.29
CA PRO A 38 10.08 -6.55 8.06
C PRO A 38 11.39 -6.89 8.80
N GLU A 39 12.24 -5.88 9.02
CA GLU A 39 13.49 -6.11 9.74
C GLU A 39 13.24 -6.59 11.18
N GLY A 40 13.93 -7.66 11.58
CA GLY A 40 13.85 -8.20 12.93
C GLY A 40 12.59 -9.02 13.24
N THR A 41 11.71 -9.28 12.27
CA THR A 41 10.47 -10.05 12.46
C THR A 41 10.43 -11.30 11.56
N VAL A 42 9.37 -12.11 11.74
CA VAL A 42 9.12 -13.29 10.91
C VAL A 42 8.50 -12.84 9.58
N CYS A 43 8.94 -13.46 8.49
CA CYS A 43 8.40 -13.20 7.15
C CYS A 43 6.93 -13.68 7.04
N GLN A 44 5.98 -12.75 7.00
CA GLN A 44 4.56 -13.03 6.93
C GLN A 44 3.87 -12.11 5.91
N THR A 45 3.99 -12.44 4.62
CA THR A 45 3.46 -11.59 3.54
C THR A 45 1.95 -11.32 3.70
N SER A 46 1.14 -12.35 3.92
CA SER A 46 -0.33 -12.22 4.00
C SER A 46 -0.85 -11.54 5.27
N GLU A 47 0.01 -11.33 6.29
CA GLU A 47 -0.38 -10.57 7.50
C GLU A 47 -0.22 -9.06 7.30
N HIS A 48 0.55 -8.64 6.30
CA HIS A 48 0.84 -7.24 6.00
C HIS A 48 0.25 -6.78 4.66
N ILE A 49 0.21 -7.69 3.68
CA ILE A 49 -0.21 -7.43 2.31
C ILE A 49 -1.41 -8.32 2.01
N GLU A 50 -2.57 -7.70 1.86
CA GLU A 50 -3.84 -8.36 1.57
C GLU A 50 -4.07 -8.47 0.05
N GLN A 51 -3.64 -7.46 -0.71
CA GLN A 51 -3.86 -7.42 -2.16
C GLN A 51 -2.61 -6.91 -2.89
N VAL A 52 -2.32 -7.46 -4.07
CA VAL A 52 -1.22 -7.03 -4.93
C VAL A 52 -1.74 -6.65 -6.32
N HIS A 53 -1.45 -5.43 -6.74
CA HIS A 53 -1.52 -4.99 -8.13
C HIS A 53 -0.17 -5.27 -8.79
N LEU A 54 -0.09 -6.35 -9.56
CA LEU A 54 1.09 -6.72 -10.33
C LEU A 54 1.02 -6.11 -11.73
N LEU A 55 2.02 -5.30 -12.07
CA LEU A 55 2.25 -4.71 -13.38
C LEU A 55 3.46 -5.38 -14.03
N VAL A 56 3.31 -5.78 -15.29
CA VAL A 56 4.36 -6.37 -16.11
C VAL A 56 4.68 -5.41 -17.25
N PHE A 57 5.93 -4.98 -17.32
CA PHE A 57 6.46 -4.11 -18.37
C PHE A 57 7.34 -4.91 -19.31
N GLY A 58 7.18 -4.69 -20.62
CA GLY A 58 8.07 -5.24 -21.63
C GLY A 58 9.45 -4.58 -21.61
N GLN A 59 10.37 -5.06 -22.45
CA GLN A 59 11.71 -4.51 -22.59
C GLN A 59 11.73 -3.02 -23.03
N ASP A 60 10.67 -2.56 -23.68
CA ASP A 60 10.46 -1.15 -24.08
C ASP A 60 9.83 -0.30 -22.96
N ASN A 61 9.76 -0.82 -21.73
CA ASN A 61 9.15 -0.21 -20.56
C ASN A 61 7.65 0.12 -20.71
N ARG A 62 6.96 -0.48 -21.67
CA ARG A 62 5.51 -0.35 -21.81
C ARG A 62 4.78 -1.45 -21.06
N LEU A 63 3.64 -1.11 -20.47
CA LEU A 63 2.80 -2.08 -19.78
C LEU A 63 2.29 -3.13 -20.77
N VAL A 64 2.56 -4.41 -20.50
CA VAL A 64 2.12 -5.54 -21.34
C VAL A 64 1.04 -6.38 -20.67
N GLN A 65 1.04 -6.45 -19.33
CA GLN A 65 0.05 -7.19 -18.56
C GLN A 65 -0.12 -6.57 -17.18
N GLN A 66 -1.33 -6.66 -16.62
CA GLN A 66 -1.59 -6.33 -15.22
C GLN A 66 -2.51 -7.38 -14.60
N LYS A 67 -2.36 -7.63 -13.30
CA LYS A 67 -3.16 -8.60 -12.55
C LYS A 67 -3.34 -8.10 -11.11
N VAL A 68 -4.57 -8.20 -10.59
CA VAL A 68 -4.86 -7.97 -9.17
C VAL A 68 -4.98 -9.33 -8.50
N VAL A 69 -4.29 -9.51 -7.38
CA VAL A 69 -4.18 -10.79 -6.66
C VAL A 69 -4.53 -10.56 -5.20
N SER A 70 -5.54 -11.27 -4.69
CA SER A 70 -5.81 -11.35 -3.25
C SER A 70 -4.86 -12.36 -2.60
N LEU A 71 -4.33 -12.05 -1.43
CA LEU A 71 -3.39 -12.87 -0.66
C LEU A 71 -4.03 -13.52 0.58
N ASP A 72 -5.35 -13.69 0.58
CA ASP A 72 -6.10 -14.30 1.69
C ASP A 72 -5.48 -15.63 2.14
N ALA A 73 -4.92 -15.63 3.35
CA ALA A 73 -4.35 -16.80 4.05
C ALA A 73 -3.49 -17.74 3.17
N CYS A 74 -2.61 -17.18 2.33
CA CYS A 74 -1.75 -17.98 1.46
C CYS A 74 -0.54 -18.59 2.19
N GLY A 75 -0.36 -19.91 2.08
CA GLY A 75 0.88 -20.57 2.54
C GLY A 75 2.11 -20.24 1.68
N THR A 76 1.91 -20.04 0.38
CA THR A 76 2.90 -19.44 -0.53
C THR A 76 2.18 -18.42 -1.40
N CYS A 77 2.30 -17.16 -1.01
CA CYS A 77 1.64 -16.03 -1.64
C CYS A 77 2.27 -15.78 -3.02
N GLY A 78 1.47 -15.80 -4.08
CA GLY A 78 2.00 -15.65 -5.42
C GLY A 78 0.93 -15.75 -6.49
N THR A 79 1.36 -15.61 -7.74
CA THR A 79 0.48 -15.73 -8.91
C THR A 79 1.24 -16.27 -10.10
N GLY A 80 0.52 -16.94 -10.99
CA GLY A 80 1.05 -17.32 -12.30
C GLY A 80 0.78 -16.26 -13.36
N LEU A 81 1.66 -16.24 -14.36
CA LEU A 81 1.60 -15.42 -15.56
C LEU A 81 1.90 -16.28 -16.79
N ASN A 82 1.35 -15.85 -17.92
CA ASN A 82 1.67 -16.41 -19.22
C ASN A 82 2.34 -15.34 -20.09
N LEU A 83 3.66 -15.43 -20.23
CA LEU A 83 4.50 -14.46 -20.91
C LEU A 83 5.29 -15.11 -22.05
N ALA A 84 5.43 -14.40 -23.17
CA ALA A 84 6.32 -14.87 -24.22
C ALA A 84 7.79 -14.90 -23.74
N PRO A 85 8.68 -15.69 -24.37
CA PRO A 85 10.10 -15.69 -24.01
C PRO A 85 10.70 -14.30 -24.24
N GLY A 86 11.37 -13.74 -23.23
CA GLY A 86 11.81 -12.35 -23.28
C GLY A 86 12.21 -11.77 -21.93
N ARG A 87 12.52 -10.47 -21.90
CA ARG A 87 12.85 -9.71 -20.69
C ARG A 87 11.68 -8.86 -20.26
N TYR A 88 11.39 -8.85 -18.96
CA TYR A 88 10.28 -8.09 -18.38
C TYR A 88 10.70 -7.42 -17.07
N GLY A 89 10.15 -6.25 -16.81
CA GLY A 89 10.20 -5.58 -15.52
C GLY A 89 8.88 -5.75 -14.78
N LEU A 90 8.92 -6.26 -13.55
CA LEU A 90 7.77 -6.42 -12.68
C LEU A 90 7.72 -5.30 -11.66
N VAL A 91 6.53 -4.73 -11.47
CA VAL A 91 6.23 -3.82 -10.37
C VAL A 91 5.00 -4.34 -9.65
N ALA A 92 5.15 -4.68 -8.38
CA ALA A 92 4.06 -5.16 -7.53
C ALA A 92 3.75 -4.10 -6.49
N VAL A 93 2.51 -3.59 -6.48
CA VAL A 93 2.03 -2.61 -5.51
C VAL A 93 1.06 -3.31 -4.56
N GLY A 94 1.45 -3.43 -3.29
CA GLY A 94 0.65 -4.03 -2.24
C GLY A 94 -0.32 -3.01 -1.62
N ASN A 95 -1.55 -3.44 -1.36
CA ASN A 95 -2.61 -2.70 -0.66
C ASN A 95 -2.95 -1.32 -1.27
N ALA A 96 -2.89 -1.19 -2.60
CA ALA A 96 -3.47 -0.03 -3.27
C ALA A 96 -5.00 -0.16 -3.27
N PHE A 97 -5.66 0.41 -2.26
CA PHE A 97 -7.10 0.32 -2.06
C PHE A 97 -7.78 1.65 -2.38
N GLU A 98 -8.73 2.10 -1.56
CA GLU A 98 -9.52 3.29 -1.83
C GLU A 98 -8.74 4.60 -1.71
N ASN A 99 -7.64 4.64 -0.94
CA ASN A 99 -6.85 5.85 -0.74
C ASN A 99 -5.65 5.94 -1.70
N THR A 100 -5.53 5.01 -2.65
CA THR A 100 -4.42 4.95 -3.60
C THR A 100 -4.87 4.47 -4.98
N VAL A 101 -4.59 5.27 -6.00
CA VAL A 101 -4.73 4.88 -7.40
C VAL A 101 -3.36 4.79 -8.08
N LEU A 102 -3.24 3.83 -8.99
CA LEU A 102 -2.11 3.72 -9.90
C LEU A 102 -2.38 4.65 -11.09
N ASP A 103 -1.81 5.85 -11.05
CA ASP A 103 -1.93 6.87 -12.09
C ASP A 103 -0.89 6.67 -13.20
N ALA A 104 -1.33 6.85 -14.45
CA ALA A 104 -0.54 6.68 -15.67
C ALA A 104 0.35 5.40 -15.77
N PRO A 105 -0.18 4.19 -15.50
CA PRO A 105 0.62 2.96 -15.43
C PRO A 105 1.11 2.43 -16.81
N GLY A 106 0.83 3.13 -17.92
CA GLY A 106 1.12 2.64 -19.27
C GLY A 106 2.61 2.54 -19.61
N THR A 107 3.48 3.20 -18.84
CA THR A 107 4.93 3.08 -18.94
C THR A 107 5.55 3.02 -17.54
N LEU A 108 6.71 2.36 -17.42
CA LEU A 108 7.39 2.20 -16.15
C LEU A 108 7.75 3.57 -15.52
N GLU A 109 8.18 4.53 -16.32
CA GLU A 109 8.53 5.88 -15.86
C GLU A 109 7.31 6.76 -15.55
N GLY A 110 6.18 6.50 -16.21
CA GLY A 110 4.94 7.24 -16.00
C GLY A 110 4.15 6.79 -14.77
N LEU A 111 4.46 5.60 -14.22
CA LEU A 111 3.74 5.03 -13.08
C LEU A 111 3.90 5.91 -11.83
N ARG A 112 2.75 6.37 -11.33
CA ARG A 112 2.63 7.18 -10.12
C ARG A 112 1.59 6.55 -9.21
N LEU A 113 1.83 6.57 -7.90
CA LEU A 113 0.78 6.29 -6.91
C LEU A 113 0.30 7.63 -6.36
N ALA A 114 -1.02 7.80 -6.26
CA ALA A 114 -1.62 9.05 -5.82
C ALA A 114 -2.88 8.77 -5.01
N HIS A 115 -3.23 9.68 -4.11
CA HIS A 115 -4.57 9.68 -3.52
C HIS A 115 -5.61 10.15 -4.55
N PRO A 116 -6.77 9.51 -4.71
CA PRO A 116 -7.79 9.97 -5.67
C PRO A 116 -8.27 11.40 -5.40
N ALA A 117 -8.38 11.79 -4.12
CA ALA A 117 -8.74 13.17 -3.74
C ALA A 117 -7.70 14.20 -4.24
N TYR A 118 -6.40 13.88 -4.23
CA TYR A 118 -5.38 14.78 -4.77
C TYR A 118 -5.61 15.07 -6.26
N LEU A 119 -5.90 14.02 -7.04
CA LEU A 119 -6.19 14.15 -8.47
C LEU A 119 -7.48 14.94 -8.74
N ALA A 120 -8.43 14.89 -7.80
CA ALA A 120 -9.68 15.64 -7.85
C ALA A 120 -9.58 17.07 -7.27
N GLY A 121 -8.43 17.47 -6.70
CA GLY A 121 -8.27 18.76 -6.02
C GLY A 121 -8.96 18.85 -4.65
N ASN A 122 -9.25 17.72 -4.02
CA ASN A 122 -9.92 17.59 -2.74
C ASN A 122 -8.92 17.32 -1.59
N PRO A 123 -9.29 17.63 -0.33
CA PRO A 123 -8.47 17.33 0.83
C PRO A 123 -8.12 15.83 0.95
N ILE A 124 -6.91 15.55 1.42
CA ILE A 124 -6.39 14.20 1.62
C ILE A 124 -6.43 13.88 3.11
N THR A 125 -6.96 12.73 3.49
CA THR A 125 -7.08 12.33 4.91
C THR A 125 -6.00 11.34 5.32
N THR A 126 -5.58 10.46 4.42
CA THR A 126 -4.53 9.44 4.64
C THR A 126 -4.07 8.87 3.29
N ASN A 127 -3.05 8.01 3.29
CA ASN A 127 -2.80 7.03 2.24
C ASN A 127 -3.09 5.60 2.76
N ASP A 128 -3.09 4.60 1.87
CA ASP A 128 -3.16 3.20 2.29
C ASP A 128 -1.81 2.73 2.89
N SER A 129 -1.82 1.58 3.57
CA SER A 129 -0.59 0.91 4.03
C SER A 129 0.09 0.23 2.86
N LEU A 130 0.88 0.98 2.10
CA LEU A 130 1.41 0.56 0.80
C LEU A 130 2.75 -0.16 0.89
N TYR A 131 2.91 -1.14 -0.02
CA TYR A 131 4.14 -1.90 -0.20
C TYR A 131 4.54 -1.90 -1.68
N LEU A 132 5.84 -1.92 -1.95
CA LEU A 132 6.37 -1.94 -3.30
C LEU A 132 7.42 -3.04 -3.46
N GLY A 133 7.23 -3.88 -4.47
CA GLY A 133 8.20 -4.84 -4.94
C GLY A 133 8.56 -4.58 -6.40
N ARG A 134 9.83 -4.78 -6.75
CA ARG A 134 10.34 -4.63 -8.12
C ARG A 134 11.26 -5.78 -8.47
N LYS A 135 11.14 -6.32 -9.68
CA LYS A 135 12.02 -7.40 -10.14
C LYS A 135 12.10 -7.43 -11.66
N ASP A 136 13.31 -7.52 -12.20
CA ASP A 136 13.50 -7.86 -13.60
C ASP A 136 13.61 -9.38 -13.75
N ILE A 137 12.92 -9.94 -14.74
CA ILE A 137 12.90 -11.37 -15.04
C ILE A 137 13.26 -11.64 -16.50
N VAL A 138 13.74 -12.85 -16.77
CA VAL A 138 13.98 -13.36 -18.12
C VAL A 138 13.21 -14.66 -18.29
N VAL A 139 12.19 -14.63 -19.14
CA VAL A 139 11.32 -15.78 -19.41
C VAL A 139 11.98 -16.68 -20.46
N PRO A 140 12.32 -17.94 -20.12
CA PRO A 140 12.94 -18.88 -21.05
C PRO A 140 11.92 -19.44 -22.06
N PRO A 141 12.37 -19.96 -23.22
CA PRO A 141 11.47 -20.45 -24.27
C PRO A 141 10.78 -21.78 -23.99
N PHE A 142 11.36 -22.64 -23.16
CA PHE A 142 10.90 -24.02 -22.99
C PHE A 142 10.86 -24.48 -21.52
N GLU A 143 10.95 -23.54 -20.58
CA GLU A 143 11.00 -23.83 -19.15
C GLU A 143 9.98 -22.97 -18.40
N ILE A 144 9.51 -23.45 -17.25
CA ILE A 144 8.69 -22.65 -16.34
C ILE A 144 9.63 -21.85 -15.45
N LEU A 145 9.49 -20.53 -15.47
CA LEU A 145 10.22 -19.65 -14.56
C LEU A 145 9.49 -19.60 -13.21
N GLN A 146 10.22 -19.76 -12.11
CA GLN A 146 9.75 -19.36 -10.79
C GLN A 146 10.69 -18.31 -10.22
N ASP A 147 10.16 -17.17 -9.77
CA ASP A 147 10.95 -16.11 -9.15
C ASP A 147 10.17 -15.46 -8.00
N THR A 148 10.86 -14.68 -7.18
CA THR A 148 10.34 -13.99 -6.01
C THR A 148 10.48 -12.48 -6.17
N VAL A 149 9.38 -11.77 -5.89
CA VAL A 149 9.34 -10.32 -5.74
C VAL A 149 9.36 -9.99 -4.25
N ASN A 150 10.44 -9.36 -3.81
CA ASN A 150 10.59 -8.89 -2.44
C ASN A 150 9.95 -7.50 -2.30
N PHE A 151 9.07 -7.36 -1.33
CA PHE A 151 8.42 -6.10 -0.99
C PHE A 151 9.23 -5.31 0.03
N SER A 152 9.00 -4.00 0.01
CA SER A 152 9.36 -3.05 1.05
C SER A 152 8.14 -2.17 1.36
N SER A 153 7.94 -1.80 2.62
CA SER A 153 6.94 -0.79 2.98
C SER A 153 7.32 0.54 2.32
N ILE A 154 6.38 1.21 1.66
CA ILE A 154 6.57 2.56 1.10
C ILE A 154 5.69 3.60 1.80
N HIS A 155 5.14 3.24 2.97
CA HIS A 155 4.36 4.12 3.83
C HIS A 155 5.04 4.26 5.21
N LEU A 156 4.78 5.38 5.87
CA LEU A 156 4.96 5.58 7.31
C LEU A 156 3.59 5.68 7.94
N ALA A 157 3.34 4.83 8.95
CA ALA A 157 2.07 4.79 9.65
C ALA A 157 2.13 5.56 10.96
N PHE A 158 1.07 6.28 11.28
CA PHE A 158 0.93 7.04 12.50
C PHE A 158 -0.42 6.77 13.16
N LYS A 159 -0.43 6.85 14.48
CA LYS A 159 -1.65 6.83 15.28
C LYS A 159 -1.62 8.02 16.23
N ILE A 160 -2.60 8.90 16.17
CA ILE A 160 -2.68 10.09 17.03
C ILE A 160 -3.75 9.87 18.08
N LEU A 161 -3.40 10.18 19.32
CA LEU A 161 -4.31 10.33 20.44
C LEU A 161 -4.32 11.79 20.90
N VAL A 162 -5.48 12.43 20.92
CA VAL A 162 -5.66 13.76 21.52
C VAL A 162 -6.45 13.63 22.80
N ARG A 163 -5.94 14.18 23.90
CA ARG A 163 -6.55 14.15 25.23
C ARG A 163 -6.88 15.56 25.72
N GLY A 164 -7.88 15.65 26.58
CA GLY A 164 -8.24 16.91 27.25
C GLY A 164 -9.14 17.81 26.41
N LEU A 165 -9.81 17.28 25.38
CA LEU A 165 -10.70 18.07 24.51
C LEU A 165 -11.89 18.66 25.28
N HIS A 166 -12.34 18.01 26.35
CA HIS A 166 -13.41 18.52 27.22
C HIS A 166 -13.07 19.87 27.89
N LEU A 167 -11.79 20.24 27.95
CA LEU A 167 -11.34 21.55 28.45
C LEU A 167 -11.55 22.66 27.41
N LEU A 168 -11.70 22.29 26.14
CA LEU A 168 -11.97 23.20 25.02
C LEU A 168 -13.47 23.24 24.66
N THR A 169 -14.26 22.25 25.08
CA THR A 169 -15.68 22.17 24.69
C THR A 169 -16.61 22.97 25.59
N THR A 170 -17.65 23.55 24.98
CA THR A 170 -18.79 24.16 25.70
C THR A 170 -20.15 23.50 25.43
N LYS A 171 -20.19 22.40 24.64
CA LYS A 171 -21.32 21.49 24.27
C LYS A 171 -21.41 21.30 22.74
N ALA A 172 -20.52 20.51 22.15
CA ALA A 172 -20.61 20.14 20.72
C ALA A 172 -20.46 18.63 20.54
N SER A 173 -21.19 18.06 19.58
CA SER A 173 -21.09 16.67 19.11
C SER A 173 -19.93 16.46 18.12
N GLU A 174 -19.25 17.53 17.73
CA GLU A 174 -18.11 17.55 16.83
C GLU A 174 -16.83 17.80 17.63
N PRO A 175 -15.66 17.27 17.20
CA PRO A 175 -14.40 17.56 17.86
C PRO A 175 -14.14 19.07 17.84
N PRO A 176 -13.68 19.68 18.94
CA PRO A 176 -13.43 21.13 19.01
C PRO A 176 -12.15 21.56 18.28
N VAL A 177 -11.45 20.61 17.66
CA VAL A 177 -10.15 20.79 17.03
C VAL A 177 -10.04 19.95 15.76
N SER A 178 -9.13 20.35 14.88
CA SER A 178 -8.68 19.57 13.73
C SER A 178 -7.17 19.35 13.77
N ILE A 179 -6.73 18.26 13.15
CA ILE A 179 -5.32 17.93 12.96
C ILE A 179 -4.96 18.23 11.51
N VAL A 180 -3.83 18.90 11.31
CA VAL A 180 -3.30 19.20 9.98
C VAL A 180 -1.85 18.77 9.91
N LEU A 181 -1.49 17.98 8.89
CA LEU A 181 -0.09 17.75 8.52
C LEU A 181 0.24 18.55 7.27
N GLU A 182 1.21 19.43 7.37
CA GLU A 182 1.65 20.30 6.27
C GLU A 182 2.97 19.80 5.68
N GLY A 183 3.21 20.12 4.41
CA GLY A 183 4.50 19.86 3.75
C GLY A 183 4.62 18.47 3.11
N LEU A 184 3.50 17.76 2.93
CA LEU A 184 3.50 16.39 2.41
C LEU A 184 3.46 16.36 0.88
N PHE A 185 4.32 15.54 0.30
CA PHE A 185 4.32 15.22 -1.12
C PHE A 185 3.30 14.09 -1.40
N PRO A 186 2.25 14.37 -2.21
CA PRO A 186 1.08 13.50 -2.35
C PRO A 186 1.20 12.44 -3.45
N LEU A 187 2.33 12.40 -4.17
CA LEU A 187 2.60 11.42 -5.21
C LEU A 187 3.75 10.50 -4.78
N TYR A 188 3.73 9.25 -5.23
CA TYR A 188 4.87 8.36 -5.15
C TYR A 188 5.29 7.89 -6.54
N THR A 189 6.59 7.98 -6.84
CA THR A 189 7.19 7.55 -8.11
C THR A 189 8.30 6.54 -7.87
N LEU A 190 8.60 5.72 -8.87
CA LEU A 190 9.66 4.71 -8.76
C LEU A 190 11.08 5.33 -8.67
N GLN A 191 11.25 6.57 -9.11
CA GLN A 191 12.54 7.27 -9.19
C GLN A 191 12.78 8.16 -7.97
N GLN A 192 11.77 8.96 -7.59
CA GLN A 192 11.92 9.98 -6.54
C GLN A 192 11.28 9.58 -5.20
N LYS A 193 10.56 8.45 -5.14
CA LYS A 193 9.68 8.11 -4.01
C LYS A 193 8.60 9.19 -3.87
N ALA A 194 8.38 9.76 -2.68
CA ALA A 194 7.44 10.86 -2.48
C ALA A 194 7.82 12.11 -3.30
N SER A 195 6.87 12.69 -4.04
CA SER A 195 7.10 13.83 -4.92
C SER A 195 5.82 14.63 -5.22
N GLY A 196 5.94 15.64 -6.07
CA GLY A 196 4.87 16.56 -6.42
C GLY A 196 4.91 17.85 -5.59
N PRO A 197 3.93 18.76 -5.79
CA PRO A 197 3.81 19.96 -4.97
C PRO A 197 3.37 19.61 -3.54
N PRO A 198 3.98 20.20 -2.49
CA PRO A 198 3.56 19.97 -1.10
C PRO A 198 2.06 20.26 -0.90
N GLN A 199 1.41 19.41 -0.11
CA GLN A 199 0.00 19.49 0.26
C GLN A 199 -0.16 19.39 1.78
N SER A 200 -1.34 19.79 2.24
CA SER A 200 -1.78 19.55 3.61
C SER A 200 -2.71 18.33 3.65
N TYR A 201 -2.48 17.47 4.63
CA TYR A 201 -3.35 16.32 4.94
C TYR A 201 -4.15 16.63 6.20
N TYR A 202 -5.36 16.10 6.26
CA TYR A 202 -6.34 16.32 7.32
C TYR A 202 -6.76 14.96 7.90
N PRO A 203 -5.96 14.37 8.80
CA PRO A 203 -6.26 13.06 9.37
C PRO A 203 -7.67 12.98 9.94
N ALA A 204 -8.45 12.03 9.42
CA ALA A 204 -9.77 11.72 9.92
C ALA A 204 -9.68 10.75 11.12
N GLY A 205 -10.67 10.78 12.00
CA GLY A 205 -10.64 9.98 13.21
C GLY A 205 -11.98 9.92 13.94
N THR A 206 -11.98 9.29 15.10
CA THR A 206 -13.15 9.14 15.96
C THR A 206 -13.00 10.02 17.18
N TYR A 207 -14.01 10.87 17.42
CA TYR A 207 -14.13 11.67 18.62
C TYR A 207 -15.03 10.96 19.64
N TYR A 208 -14.53 10.80 20.86
CA TYR A 208 -15.22 10.23 22.00
C TYR A 208 -15.54 11.38 22.97
N ASP A 209 -16.76 11.87 22.90
CA ASP A 209 -17.22 13.06 23.62
C ASP A 209 -17.21 12.90 25.14
N SER A 210 -17.62 11.72 25.63
CA SER A 210 -17.69 11.38 27.05
C SER A 210 -16.33 11.45 27.75
N SER A 211 -15.27 11.05 27.06
CA SER A 211 -13.89 11.09 27.55
C SER A 211 -13.11 12.32 27.07
N GLY A 212 -13.63 13.07 26.11
CA GLY A 212 -12.96 14.22 25.50
C GLY A 212 -11.66 13.81 24.80
N ILE A 213 -11.72 12.71 24.04
CA ILE A 213 -10.58 12.11 23.35
C ILE A 213 -10.85 12.02 21.84
N PHE A 214 -9.82 12.24 21.03
CA PHE A 214 -9.86 11.98 19.59
C PHE A 214 -8.77 11.00 19.19
N ILE A 215 -9.11 10.01 18.36
CA ILE A 215 -8.17 9.02 17.85
C ILE A 215 -8.18 9.07 16.33
N SER A 216 -7.00 9.19 15.73
CA SER A 216 -6.82 9.10 14.28
C SER A 216 -5.73 8.11 13.92
N ARG A 217 -5.88 7.49 12.75
CA ARG A 217 -4.85 6.71 12.07
C ARG A 217 -4.64 7.33 10.70
N PHE A 218 -3.40 7.52 10.33
CA PHE A 218 -3.07 8.00 8.99
C PHE A 218 -1.70 7.49 8.55
N ASN A 219 -1.55 7.34 7.24
CA ASN A 219 -0.31 7.00 6.59
C ASN A 219 0.13 8.12 5.65
N ILE A 220 1.44 8.25 5.49
CA ILE A 220 2.07 9.09 4.47
C ILE A 220 3.05 8.26 3.66
N PHE A 221 3.42 8.73 2.47
CA PHE A 221 4.48 8.09 1.70
C PHE A 221 5.85 8.20 2.39
N ARG A 222 6.61 7.11 2.40
CA ARG A 222 8.06 7.14 2.65
C ARG A 222 8.75 7.94 1.55
N GLY A 223 9.81 8.66 1.94
CA GLY A 223 10.51 9.59 1.06
C GLY A 223 10.02 11.02 1.15
N ASN A 224 8.95 11.29 1.91
CA ASN A 224 8.73 12.63 2.44
C ASN A 224 9.88 13.00 3.38
N ASP A 225 10.28 14.27 3.38
CA ASP A 225 11.29 14.81 4.31
C ASP A 225 10.62 15.21 5.62
N PRO A 226 10.85 14.49 6.74
CA PRO A 226 10.19 14.80 8.01
C PRO A 226 10.59 16.16 8.58
N ASP A 227 11.74 16.72 8.17
CA ASP A 227 12.14 18.08 8.55
C ASP A 227 11.34 19.16 7.81
N GLY A 228 10.72 18.82 6.67
CA GLY A 228 9.78 19.66 5.95
C GLY A 228 8.33 19.54 6.43
N ILE A 229 8.03 18.55 7.29
CA ILE A 229 6.66 18.24 7.72
C ILE A 229 6.35 18.87 9.08
N PHE A 230 5.17 19.47 9.18
CA PHE A 230 4.66 20.03 10.44
C PHE A 230 3.31 19.45 10.79
N LEU A 231 3.17 19.04 12.06
CA LEU A 231 1.92 18.61 12.66
C LEU A 231 1.33 19.78 13.45
N GLY A 232 0.14 20.22 13.08
CA GLY A 232 -0.60 21.29 13.72
C GLY A 232 -1.89 20.80 14.36
N LEU A 233 -2.20 21.33 15.54
CA LEU A 233 -3.53 21.29 16.13
C LEU A 233 -4.19 22.66 15.91
N HIS A 234 -5.41 22.66 15.38
CA HIS A 234 -6.15 23.89 15.09
C HIS A 234 -7.51 23.86 15.77
N ASP A 235 -8.03 25.01 16.18
CA ASP A 235 -9.42 25.15 16.61
C ASP A 235 -10.39 25.12 15.41
N ASN A 236 -11.69 25.17 15.71
CA ASN A 236 -12.75 25.18 14.69
C ASN A 236 -12.81 26.47 13.85
N GLU A 237 -12.12 27.53 14.26
CA GLU A 237 -11.99 28.78 13.50
C GLU A 237 -10.76 28.72 12.55
N GLY A 238 -9.94 27.68 12.66
CA GLY A 238 -8.73 27.45 11.88
C GLY A 238 -7.48 28.06 12.52
N ASN A 239 -7.56 28.65 13.71
CA ASN A 239 -6.40 29.18 14.40
C ASN A 239 -5.51 28.02 14.88
N THR A 240 -4.20 28.14 14.64
CA THR A 240 -3.23 27.18 15.16
C THR A 240 -3.13 27.32 16.68
N LEU A 241 -3.42 26.23 17.38
CA LEU A 241 -3.26 26.11 18.82
C LEU A 241 -1.84 25.67 19.20
N GLU A 242 -1.30 24.69 18.48
CA GLU A 242 0.06 24.17 18.67
C GLU A 242 0.59 23.62 17.35
N ARG A 243 1.90 23.70 17.12
CA ARG A 243 2.53 23.24 15.86
C ARG A 243 3.96 22.78 16.07
N VAL A 244 4.24 21.54 15.69
CA VAL A 244 5.57 20.92 15.86
C VAL A 244 6.12 20.40 14.53
N ASN A 245 7.45 20.37 14.42
CA ASN A 245 8.15 19.75 13.30
C ASN A 245 8.28 18.25 13.52
N MET A 246 7.87 17.44 12.54
CA MET A 246 7.83 15.97 12.69
C MET A 246 9.22 15.36 12.81
N GLY A 247 10.20 15.81 12.03
CA GLY A 247 11.58 15.31 12.12
C GLY A 247 12.22 15.59 13.47
N GLN A 248 12.01 16.79 14.02
CA GLN A 248 12.44 17.11 15.39
C GLN A 248 11.73 16.25 16.44
N LEU A 249 10.42 16.08 16.32
CA LEU A 249 9.61 15.27 17.24
C LEU A 249 10.10 13.81 17.28
N MET A 250 10.35 13.21 16.12
CA MET A 250 10.88 11.84 16.01
C MET A 250 12.27 11.72 16.64
N ARG A 251 13.18 12.66 16.35
CA ARG A 251 14.54 12.63 16.92
C ARG A 251 14.57 12.84 18.43
N GLN A 252 13.69 13.67 18.98
CA GLN A 252 13.53 13.83 20.43
C GLN A 252 13.11 12.52 21.11
N ALA A 253 12.35 11.68 20.40
CA ALA A 253 11.97 10.35 20.84
C ALA A 253 13.04 9.26 20.56
N GLY A 254 14.21 9.64 20.03
CA GLY A 254 15.27 8.69 19.68
C GLY A 254 14.99 7.89 18.39
N ILE A 255 14.05 8.35 17.56
CA ILE A 255 13.68 7.69 16.30
C ILE A 255 14.36 8.43 15.15
N ASP A 256 15.13 7.69 14.35
CA ASP A 256 15.70 8.21 13.12
C ASP A 256 14.66 8.12 11.98
N PRO A 257 14.20 9.25 11.42
CA PRO A 257 13.25 9.27 10.32
C PRO A 257 13.71 8.52 9.07
N ASP A 258 15.02 8.44 8.82
CA ASP A 258 15.56 7.83 7.60
C ASP A 258 15.65 6.31 7.71
N THR A 259 15.74 5.77 8.92
CA THR A 259 15.95 4.33 9.17
C THR A 259 14.80 3.66 9.92
N VAL A 260 13.74 4.38 10.26
CA VAL A 260 12.59 3.79 10.95
C VAL A 260 12.00 2.64 10.14
N GLY A 261 11.89 1.45 10.75
CA GLY A 261 11.32 0.26 10.13
C GLY A 261 9.82 0.39 9.87
N ASP A 262 9.18 -0.67 9.40
CA ASP A 262 7.73 -0.73 9.20
C ASP A 262 7.00 -0.85 10.55
N VAL A 263 6.83 0.29 11.22
CA VAL A 263 6.18 0.42 12.52
C VAL A 263 5.16 1.54 12.48
N THR A 264 4.09 1.41 13.26
CA THR A 264 3.16 2.51 13.49
C THR A 264 3.70 3.41 14.59
N LEU A 265 3.88 4.70 14.29
CA LEU A 265 4.37 5.70 15.23
C LEU A 265 3.22 6.28 16.06
N PRO A 266 3.20 6.04 17.38
CA PRO A 266 2.19 6.61 18.27
C PRO A 266 2.54 8.06 18.63
N LEU A 267 1.60 8.96 18.37
CA LEU A 267 1.67 10.37 18.70
C LEU A 267 0.60 10.69 19.74
N GLU A 268 0.95 11.57 20.67
CA GLU A 268 0.04 12.01 21.71
C GLU A 268 0.04 13.54 21.80
N ILE A 269 -1.16 14.10 21.81
CA ILE A 269 -1.44 15.51 22.02
C ILE A 269 -2.20 15.63 23.33
N VAL A 270 -1.59 16.28 24.32
CA VAL A 270 -2.19 16.45 25.66
C VAL A 270 -2.52 17.91 25.88
N ILE A 271 -3.79 18.19 26.19
CA ILE A 271 -4.29 19.52 26.51
C ILE A 271 -4.52 19.60 28.03
N THR A 272 -3.80 20.50 28.71
CA THR A 272 -3.95 20.79 30.14
C THR A 272 -4.27 22.27 30.35
N GLY A 273 -5.52 22.64 30.11
CA GLY A 273 -5.98 24.02 30.24
C GLY A 273 -5.43 24.89 29.12
N MET A 274 -4.41 25.71 29.42
CA MET A 274 -3.76 26.59 28.43
C MET A 274 -2.55 25.95 27.74
N ASP A 275 -2.01 24.86 28.28
CA ASP A 275 -0.83 24.20 27.73
C ASP A 275 -1.25 23.04 26.81
N ILE A 276 -0.57 22.94 25.66
CA ILE A 276 -0.74 21.86 24.70
C ILE A 276 0.64 21.27 24.41
N THR A 277 0.79 19.97 24.59
CA THR A 277 2.04 19.26 24.31
C THR A 277 1.83 18.19 23.27
N ILE A 278 2.74 18.13 22.29
CA ILE A 278 2.76 17.09 21.26
C ILE A 278 4.04 16.28 21.43
N GLN A 279 3.92 14.95 21.52
CA GLN A 279 5.04 14.03 21.73
C GLN A 279 4.84 12.70 21.01
N VAL A 280 5.93 12.00 20.73
CA VAL A 280 5.87 10.55 20.48
C VAL A 280 5.73 9.86 21.83
N SER A 281 4.73 9.00 22.01
CA SER A 281 4.39 8.41 23.30
C SER A 281 4.04 6.94 23.15
N ASN A 282 4.32 6.09 24.12
CA ASN A 282 4.11 4.65 24.03
C ASN A 282 2.76 4.20 24.61
N TRP A 283 1.69 4.94 24.35
CA TRP A 283 0.38 4.56 24.86
C TRP A 283 -0.06 3.22 24.27
N GLU A 284 -0.45 2.29 25.14
CA GLU A 284 -0.84 0.95 24.72
C GLU A 284 -2.33 0.89 24.36
N THR A 285 -2.71 -0.14 23.58
CA THR A 285 -4.12 -0.38 23.25
C THR A 285 -4.96 -0.59 24.51
N GLU A 286 -4.41 -1.21 25.56
CA GLU A 286 -5.09 -1.44 26.85
C GLU A 286 -5.39 -0.14 27.60
N GLU A 287 -4.45 0.82 27.61
CA GLU A 287 -4.69 2.15 28.19
C GLU A 287 -5.83 2.86 27.46
N LEU A 288 -5.94 2.64 26.15
CA LEU A 288 -7.02 3.15 25.33
C LEU A 288 -8.37 2.48 25.58
N GLU A 289 -8.39 1.15 25.70
CA GLU A 289 -9.61 0.42 26.05
C GLU A 289 -10.16 0.91 27.40
N ALA A 290 -9.29 1.17 28.38
CA ALA A 290 -9.68 1.74 29.67
C ALA A 290 -10.27 3.16 29.59
N LEU A 291 -9.98 3.92 28.53
CA LEU A 291 -10.49 5.28 28.31
C LEU A 291 -11.77 5.33 27.47
N LEU A 292 -12.09 4.22 26.81
CA LEU A 292 -13.26 4.05 25.96
C LEU A 292 -14.44 3.41 26.73
N HIS A 293 -14.23 2.98 27.97
CA HIS A 293 -15.21 2.41 28.90
C HIS A 293 -15.54 3.37 30.05
#